data_AF-A0A645AM99-F1
#
_entry.id   AF-A0A645AM99-F1
#
_cell.length_a   1.000
_cell.length_b   1.000
_cell.length_c   1.000
_cell.angle_alpha   90.00
_cell.angle_beta   90.00
_cell.angle_gamma   90.00
#
_symmetry.space_group_name_H-M   'P 1'
#
loop_
_entity.id
_entity.type
_entity.pdbx_description
1 polymer ?
#
loop_
_entity_poly.entity_id
_entity_poly.type
_entity_poly.pdbx_seq_one_letter_code
_entity_poly.pdbx_strand_id
1 'polypeptide(L)'
;MKKIMFVLLVALTAFSFAPSARANETVEKLVLYVPNRVVDMFDLFSLNIGFGPAVQLELMATRFFGFGGGVGISAMLFKDCNRQYGYGMQNGWHWEVPGLVDEDTERVKTSRLVQSYWESYFGIPSPAQQIYAYPRGARDFWQIGGGGGLLVTADVYLNPIEWVDFGLGFLFIDIKDDDLSFENFQ
;
A
#
# COMPACT_ATOMS: atom_id res chain seq x y z
N MET A 1 -20.11 -21.72 -8.17
CA MET A 1 -20.49 -20.85 -9.32
C MET A 1 -21.73 -20.01 -9.06
N LYS A 2 -22.90 -20.60 -8.77
CA LYS A 2 -24.16 -19.84 -8.55
C LYS A 2 -24.11 -18.82 -7.39
N LYS A 3 -23.42 -19.15 -6.28
CA LYS A 3 -23.27 -18.26 -5.11
C LYS A 3 -22.39 -17.03 -5.41
N ILE A 4 -21.31 -17.21 -6.17
CA ILE A 4 -20.40 -16.12 -6.59
C ILE A 4 -21.11 -15.19 -7.57
N MET A 5 -21.89 -15.77 -8.50
CA MET A 5 -22.69 -15.00 -9.46
C MET A 5 -23.79 -14.19 -8.76
N PHE A 6 -24.37 -14.71 -7.67
CA PHE A 6 -25.36 -14.00 -6.87
C PHE A 6 -24.73 -12.83 -6.09
N VAL A 7 -23.54 -13.01 -5.52
CA VAL A 7 -22.79 -11.93 -4.86
C VAL A 7 -22.39 -10.84 -5.86
N LEU A 8 -21.92 -11.23 -7.05
CA LEU A 8 -21.62 -10.28 -8.13
C LEU A 8 -22.87 -9.56 -8.64
N LEU A 9 -24.03 -10.24 -8.71
CA LEU A 9 -25.29 -9.64 -9.11
C LEU A 9 -25.80 -8.65 -8.06
N VAL A 10 -25.71 -9.00 -6.77
CA VAL A 10 -26.07 -8.12 -5.65
C VAL A 10 -25.17 -6.89 -5.61
N ALA A 11 -23.86 -7.08 -5.80
CA ALA A 11 -22.90 -5.98 -5.94
C ALA A 11 -23.24 -5.10 -7.14
N LEU A 12 -23.49 -5.67 -8.33
CA LEU A 12 -23.86 -4.92 -9.52
C LEU A 12 -25.17 -4.14 -9.33
N THR A 13 -26.17 -4.72 -8.66
CA THR A 13 -27.43 -4.04 -8.37
C THR A 13 -27.26 -2.94 -7.33
N ALA A 14 -26.40 -3.12 -6.33
CA ALA A 14 -26.06 -2.05 -5.37
C ALA A 14 -25.35 -0.88 -6.08
N PHE A 15 -24.48 -1.18 -7.06
CA PHE A 15 -23.84 -0.19 -7.93
C PHE A 15 -24.81 0.49 -8.92
N SER A 16 -25.89 -0.18 -9.34
CA SER A 16 -26.86 0.35 -10.32
C SER A 16 -27.94 1.25 -9.71
N PHE A 17 -28.03 1.29 -8.38
CA PHE A 17 -29.08 2.00 -7.63
C PHE A 17 -28.55 3.11 -6.73
N ALA A 18 -27.28 3.52 -6.82
CA ALA A 18 -26.79 4.70 -6.11
C ALA A 18 -27.50 5.94 -6.70
N PRO A 19 -28.53 6.50 -6.03
CA PRO A 19 -29.16 7.72 -6.52
C PRO A 19 -28.17 8.85 -6.27
N SER A 20 -28.21 9.85 -7.13
CA SER A 20 -27.55 11.15 -7.03
C SER A 20 -28.04 12.01 -5.84
N ALA A 21 -28.36 11.38 -4.70
CA ALA A 21 -28.60 12.03 -3.44
C ALA A 21 -27.29 11.92 -2.63
N ARG A 22 -26.86 13.01 -1.99
CA ARG A 22 -25.93 12.94 -0.85
C ARG A 22 -26.50 11.92 0.12
N ALA A 23 -26.02 10.69 0.06
CA ALA A 23 -26.55 9.66 0.90
C ALA A 23 -26.10 10.01 2.33
N ASN A 24 -26.97 9.70 3.28
CA ASN A 24 -26.59 9.81 4.68
C ASN A 24 -25.33 8.95 4.87
N GLU A 25 -24.29 9.50 5.50
CA GLU A 25 -23.01 8.82 5.80
C GLU A 25 -23.23 7.40 6.36
N THR A 26 -24.29 7.20 7.15
CA THR A 26 -24.66 5.90 7.71
C THR A 26 -25.07 4.89 6.63
N VAL A 27 -25.82 5.33 5.61
CA VAL A 27 -26.27 4.49 4.49
C VAL A 27 -25.09 4.15 3.60
N GLU A 28 -24.18 5.10 3.33
CA GLU A 28 -22.97 4.84 2.56
C GLU A 28 -22.11 3.77 3.24
N LYS A 29 -21.83 3.93 4.54
CA LYS A 29 -21.08 2.96 5.35
C LYS A 29 -21.72 1.57 5.34
N LEU A 30 -23.04 1.47 5.38
CA LEU A 30 -23.74 0.18 5.32
C LEU A 30 -23.66 -0.49 3.94
N VAL A 31 -23.81 0.30 2.86
CA VAL A 31 -23.78 -0.21 1.49
C VAL A 31 -22.36 -0.60 1.08
N LEU A 32 -21.37 0.23 1.44
CA LEU A 32 -19.96 0.04 1.10
C LEU A 32 -19.20 -0.78 2.14
N TYR A 33 -19.86 -1.27 3.20
CA TYR A 33 -19.24 -2.10 4.23
C TYR A 33 -18.45 -3.28 3.64
N VAL A 34 -19.11 -4.12 2.83
CA VAL A 34 -18.44 -5.29 2.24
C VAL A 34 -17.34 -4.89 1.26
N PRO A 35 -17.55 -3.95 0.32
CA PRO A 35 -16.48 -3.40 -0.51
C PRO A 35 -15.25 -2.93 0.28
N ASN A 36 -15.44 -2.12 1.32
CA ASN A 36 -14.34 -1.58 2.12
C ASN A 36 -13.54 -2.69 2.78
N ARG A 37 -14.20 -3.65 3.43
CA ARG A 37 -13.49 -4.79 4.06
C ARG A 37 -12.69 -5.62 3.05
N VAL A 38 -13.16 -5.73 1.81
CA VAL A 38 -12.40 -6.42 0.75
C VAL A 38 -11.16 -5.63 0.36
N VAL A 39 -11.28 -4.31 0.20
CA VAL A 39 -10.14 -3.44 -0.14
C VAL A 39 -9.09 -3.48 0.96
N ASP A 40 -9.48 -3.30 2.22
CA ASP A 40 -8.53 -3.26 3.33
C ASP A 40 -7.83 -4.62 3.53
N MET A 41 -8.53 -5.72 3.22
CA MET A 41 -7.92 -7.06 3.19
C MET A 41 -6.79 -7.14 2.15
N PHE A 42 -6.90 -6.45 1.02
CA PHE A 42 -5.81 -6.38 0.05
C PHE A 42 -4.65 -5.54 0.58
N ASP A 43 -4.86 -4.52 1.42
CA ASP A 43 -3.78 -3.68 1.95
C ASP A 43 -2.96 -4.36 3.06
N LEU A 44 -3.41 -5.49 3.63
CA LEU A 44 -2.72 -6.25 4.67
C LEU A 44 -1.26 -6.64 4.34
N PHE A 45 -0.93 -6.72 3.05
CA PHE A 45 0.42 -7.04 2.60
C PHE A 45 0.79 -6.24 1.35
N SER A 46 2.07 -5.98 1.16
CA SER A 46 2.60 -5.48 -0.10
C SER A 46 3.27 -6.60 -0.88
N LEU A 47 3.12 -6.59 -2.20
CA LEU A 47 3.81 -7.45 -3.14
C LEU A 47 4.27 -6.60 -4.32
N ASN A 48 5.58 -6.40 -4.43
CA ASN A 48 6.17 -5.63 -5.52
C ASN A 48 7.05 -6.54 -6.36
N ILE A 49 6.97 -6.40 -7.69
CA ILE A 49 7.77 -7.21 -8.62
C ILE A 49 8.46 -6.25 -9.58
N GLY A 50 9.78 -6.36 -9.65
CA GLY A 50 10.65 -5.51 -10.46
C GLY A 50 11.34 -6.26 -11.59
N PHE A 51 11.56 -5.55 -12.70
CA PHE A 51 12.42 -5.98 -13.80
C PHE A 51 13.34 -4.85 -14.25
N GLY A 52 14.64 -5.06 -14.21
CA GLY A 52 15.65 -4.11 -14.64
C GLY A 52 17.01 -4.37 -14.02
N PRO A 53 18.08 -3.65 -14.42
CA PRO A 53 19.41 -3.82 -13.86
C PRO A 53 19.48 -3.30 -12.41
N ALA A 54 18.94 -4.10 -11.50
CA ALA A 54 18.95 -3.89 -10.06
C ALA A 54 19.33 -5.17 -9.33
N VAL A 55 19.95 -4.98 -8.16
CA VAL A 55 20.21 -6.02 -7.18
C VAL A 55 19.71 -5.53 -5.83
N GLN A 56 19.05 -6.42 -5.10
CA GLN A 56 18.50 -6.11 -3.79
C GLN A 56 18.56 -7.35 -2.90
N LEU A 57 18.80 -7.12 -1.63
CA LEU A 57 18.60 -8.10 -0.57
C LEU A 57 18.32 -7.35 0.72
N GLU A 58 17.11 -7.47 1.24
CA GLU A 58 16.64 -6.75 2.42
C GLU A 58 15.71 -7.62 3.25
N LEU A 59 15.83 -7.49 4.56
CA LEU A 59 14.92 -8.04 5.55
C LEU A 59 14.70 -7.01 6.64
N MET A 60 13.46 -6.79 7.04
CA MET A 60 13.10 -5.84 8.09
C MET A 60 11.98 -6.36 8.98
N ALA A 61 12.09 -6.07 10.27
CA ALA A 61 10.95 -6.16 11.19
C ALA A 61 10.19 -4.84 11.27
N THR A 62 10.88 -3.72 11.09
CA THR A 62 10.33 -2.37 10.90
C THR A 62 11.41 -1.56 10.19
N ARG A 63 11.12 -0.34 9.75
CA ARG A 63 12.16 0.56 9.23
C ARG A 63 13.27 0.86 10.23
N PHE A 64 13.02 0.80 11.53
CA PHE A 64 14.07 0.93 12.53
C PHE A 64 14.95 -0.31 12.65
N PHE A 65 14.40 -1.49 12.37
CA PHE A 65 15.08 -2.78 12.54
C PHE A 65 15.13 -3.52 11.20
N GLY A 66 15.83 -2.89 10.26
CA GLY A 66 16.11 -3.38 8.92
C GLY A 66 17.55 -3.84 8.75
N PHE A 67 17.78 -4.74 7.79
CA PHE A 67 19.10 -5.18 7.38
C PHE A 67 19.11 -5.48 5.89
N GLY A 68 20.01 -4.83 5.17
CA GLY A 68 20.24 -5.09 3.76
C GLY A 68 20.38 -3.83 2.93
N GLY A 69 20.00 -3.93 1.66
CA GLY A 69 20.02 -2.79 0.76
C GLY A 69 19.77 -3.20 -0.69
N GLY A 70 19.73 -2.21 -1.55
CA GLY A 70 19.54 -2.38 -2.98
C GLY A 70 20.17 -1.26 -3.78
N VAL A 71 20.45 -1.55 -5.04
CA VAL A 71 20.92 -0.55 -5.99
C VAL A 71 20.45 -0.90 -7.39
N GLY A 72 20.08 0.12 -8.15
CA GLY A 72 19.85 0.03 -9.59
C GLY A 72 18.53 0.66 -10.01
N ILE A 73 18.10 0.27 -11.22
CA ILE A 73 16.88 0.78 -11.84
C ILE A 73 15.98 -0.39 -12.25
N SER A 74 14.70 -0.30 -11.92
CA SER A 74 13.70 -1.34 -12.21
C SER A 74 12.37 -0.75 -12.64
N ALA A 75 11.76 -1.35 -13.65
CA ALA A 75 10.32 -1.20 -13.90
C ALA A 75 9.58 -2.10 -12.91
N MET A 76 8.70 -1.50 -12.11
CA MET A 76 8.05 -2.15 -10.97
C MET A 76 6.54 -2.24 -11.18
N LEU A 77 5.98 -3.39 -10.82
CA LEU A 77 4.56 -3.57 -10.54
C LEU A 77 4.37 -3.45 -9.02
N PHE A 78 3.51 -2.54 -8.61
CA PHE A 78 3.25 -2.21 -7.22
C PHE A 78 1.88 -2.74 -6.80
N LYS A 79 1.89 -3.52 -5.73
CA LYS A 79 0.75 -3.70 -4.85
C LYS A 79 1.27 -3.35 -3.47
N ASP A 80 1.18 -2.07 -3.13
CA ASP A 80 1.88 -1.48 -1.99
C ASP A 80 0.89 -0.91 -0.96
N CYS A 81 1.40 -0.47 0.20
CA CYS A 81 0.57 0.02 1.30
C CYS A 81 -0.27 1.24 0.91
N ASN A 82 -1.33 1.54 1.68
CA ASN A 82 -2.23 2.67 1.45
C ASN A 82 -2.84 2.67 0.03
N ARG A 83 -3.32 1.51 -0.44
CA ARG A 83 -4.03 1.34 -1.71
C ARG A 83 -3.24 1.72 -2.96
N GLN A 84 -1.91 1.57 -2.90
CA GLN A 84 -1.03 1.88 -4.03
C GLN A 84 -0.93 0.69 -4.99
N TYR A 85 -1.81 0.68 -5.99
CA TYR A 85 -1.88 -0.38 -7.00
C TYR A 85 -1.52 0.13 -8.39
N GLY A 86 -0.50 -0.44 -9.02
CA GLY A 86 -0.20 -0.16 -10.41
C GLY A 86 1.25 -0.39 -10.79
N TYR A 87 1.84 0.58 -11.47
CA TYR A 87 3.20 0.45 -12.01
C TYR A 87 3.99 1.76 -11.89
N GLY A 88 5.30 1.66 -12.00
CA GLY A 88 6.21 2.80 -12.07
C GLY A 88 7.65 2.37 -12.30
N MET A 89 8.57 3.32 -12.21
CA MET A 89 10.01 3.06 -12.22
C MET A 89 10.60 3.42 -10.87
N GLN A 90 11.44 2.54 -10.35
CA GLN A 90 12.24 2.77 -9.15
C GLN A 90 13.71 2.85 -9.55
N ASN A 91 14.42 3.85 -9.03
CA ASN A 91 15.82 4.11 -9.33
C ASN A 91 16.52 4.61 -8.07
N GLY A 92 17.78 4.23 -7.89
CA GLY A 92 18.61 4.72 -6.80
C GLY A 92 19.33 3.62 -6.05
N TRP A 93 19.69 3.92 -4.81
CA TRP A 93 20.31 2.99 -3.90
C TRP A 93 19.86 3.25 -2.47
N HIS A 94 19.93 2.21 -1.66
CA HIS A 94 19.71 2.29 -0.23
C HIS A 94 20.47 1.18 0.48
N TRP A 95 20.83 1.43 1.73
CA TRP A 95 21.27 0.40 2.66
C TRP A 95 20.75 0.69 4.06
N GLU A 96 20.56 -0.37 4.83
CA GLU A 96 20.05 -0.29 6.18
C GLU A 96 20.74 -1.32 7.08
N VAL A 97 21.02 -0.88 8.31
CA VAL A 97 21.30 -1.73 9.46
C VAL A 97 20.40 -1.27 10.61
N PRO A 98 20.23 -2.07 11.68
CA PRO A 98 19.37 -1.67 12.79
C PRO A 98 19.76 -0.28 13.34
N GLY A 99 18.81 0.65 13.27
CA GLY A 99 18.93 2.03 13.74
C GLY A 99 19.63 3.01 12.80
N LEU A 100 20.13 2.59 11.63
CA LEU A 100 20.81 3.48 10.68
C LEU A 100 20.46 3.14 9.24
N VAL A 101 19.97 4.14 8.51
CA VAL A 101 19.57 4.04 7.11
C VAL A 101 20.28 5.12 6.31
N ASP A 102 20.64 4.80 5.08
CA ASP A 102 21.13 5.73 4.08
C ASP A 102 20.47 5.39 2.74
N GLU A 103 19.83 6.36 2.12
CA GLU A 103 19.16 6.16 0.84
C GLU A 103 19.20 7.40 -0.04
N ASP A 104 19.26 7.14 -1.33
CA ASP A 104 18.91 8.09 -2.39
C ASP A 104 18.10 7.30 -3.42
N THR A 105 16.78 7.29 -3.25
CA THR A 105 15.85 6.48 -4.03
C THR A 105 14.68 7.32 -4.53
N GLU A 106 14.35 7.15 -5.80
CA GLU A 106 13.20 7.77 -6.45
C GLU A 106 12.20 6.73 -6.98
N ARG A 107 10.93 7.11 -6.96
CA ARG A 107 9.82 6.39 -7.61
C ARG A 107 9.14 7.37 -8.58
N VAL A 108 9.29 7.11 -9.87
CA VAL A 108 8.87 8.03 -10.95
C VAL A 108 8.07 7.31 -12.05
N LYS A 109 7.46 8.08 -12.96
CA LYS A 109 6.63 7.56 -14.07
C LYS A 109 5.55 6.58 -13.58
N THR A 110 4.89 6.95 -12.49
CA THR A 110 3.92 6.12 -11.81
C THR A 110 2.54 6.19 -12.45
N SER A 111 1.77 5.12 -12.30
CA SER A 111 0.33 5.12 -12.54
C SER A 111 -0.41 5.96 -11.49
N ARG A 112 -1.68 6.32 -11.75
CA ARG A 112 -2.48 7.25 -10.92
C ARG A 112 -2.53 6.93 -9.42
N LEU A 113 -2.58 5.64 -9.05
CA LEU A 113 -2.74 5.21 -7.65
C LEU A 113 -1.40 5.06 -6.92
N VAL A 114 -0.28 5.09 -7.65
CA VAL A 114 1.06 4.91 -7.08
C VAL A 114 1.70 6.27 -6.89
N GLN A 115 2.10 6.58 -5.65
CA GLN A 115 2.69 7.86 -5.32
C GLN A 115 4.10 7.96 -5.88
N SER A 116 4.42 9.08 -6.52
CA SER A 116 5.78 9.41 -6.91
C SER A 116 6.50 10.10 -5.75
N TYR A 117 7.76 9.75 -5.51
CA TYR A 117 8.57 10.41 -4.50
C TYR A 117 10.05 10.40 -4.90
N TRP A 118 10.82 11.24 -4.22
CA TRP A 118 12.27 11.14 -4.17
C TRP A 118 12.69 11.33 -2.71
N GLU A 119 13.43 10.36 -2.18
CA GLU A 119 13.89 10.36 -0.80
C GLU A 119 15.41 10.30 -0.80
N SER A 120 16.03 11.31 -0.20
CA SER A 120 17.46 11.33 0.11
C SER A 120 17.60 11.51 1.61
N TYR A 121 18.12 10.49 2.29
CA TYR A 121 18.11 10.43 3.74
C TYR A 121 19.33 9.70 4.28
N PHE A 122 19.91 10.22 5.36
CA PHE A 122 20.91 9.54 6.16
C PHE A 122 20.61 9.75 7.64
N GLY A 123 20.48 8.66 8.41
CA GLY A 123 20.32 8.75 9.86
C GLY A 123 19.41 7.67 10.47
N ILE A 124 18.82 8.02 11.61
CA ILE A 124 17.94 7.14 12.38
C ILE A 124 16.49 7.30 11.87
N PRO A 125 15.92 6.29 11.21
CA PRO A 125 14.59 6.39 10.64
C PRO A 125 13.52 6.64 11.72
N SER A 126 12.53 7.45 11.39
CA SER A 126 11.48 7.89 12.31
C SER A 126 10.10 7.85 11.65
N PRO A 127 9.03 7.40 12.37
CA PRO A 127 7.67 7.45 11.85
C PRO A 127 7.17 8.86 11.49
N ALA A 128 7.84 9.90 11.99
CA ALA A 128 7.49 11.29 11.71
C ALA A 128 8.01 11.80 10.36
N GLN A 129 8.83 11.01 9.63
CA GLN A 129 9.29 11.40 8.30
C GLN A 129 8.12 11.42 7.31
N GLN A 130 8.17 12.36 6.36
CA GLN A 130 7.08 12.58 5.41
C GLN A 130 6.76 11.34 4.56
N ILE A 131 7.78 10.54 4.22
CA ILE A 131 7.59 9.31 3.45
C ILE A 131 6.74 8.26 4.17
N TYR A 132 6.70 8.32 5.52
CA TYR A 132 5.91 7.45 6.39
C TYR A 132 4.67 8.14 6.97
N ALA A 133 4.32 9.34 6.50
CA ALA A 133 3.29 10.17 7.12
C ALA A 133 1.93 9.45 7.17
N TYR A 134 1.52 9.06 8.37
CA TYR A 134 0.22 8.45 8.59
C TYR A 134 -0.91 9.45 8.28
N PRO A 135 -2.00 9.05 7.58
CA PRO A 135 -2.30 7.69 7.12
C PRO A 135 -1.85 7.39 5.68
N ARG A 136 -1.34 8.36 4.92
CA ARG A 136 -1.16 8.26 3.46
C ARG A 136 0.29 8.18 2.98
N GLY A 137 1.22 7.81 3.84
CA GLY A 137 2.65 7.73 3.50
C GLY A 137 2.89 6.86 2.26
N ALA A 138 3.92 7.18 1.48
CA ALA A 138 4.28 6.36 0.33
C ALA A 138 4.84 4.99 0.74
N ARG A 139 5.33 4.87 1.97
CA ARG A 139 5.84 3.64 2.59
C ARG A 139 5.24 3.44 3.99
N ASP A 140 5.14 2.20 4.44
CA ASP A 140 4.78 1.89 5.84
C ASP A 140 6.06 1.75 6.70
N PHE A 141 6.13 2.52 7.78
CA PHE A 141 7.24 2.45 8.74
C PHE A 141 7.27 1.10 9.48
N TRP A 142 6.09 0.54 9.75
CA TRP A 142 5.90 -0.64 10.60
C TRP A 142 5.86 -1.94 9.80
N GLN A 143 6.14 -1.87 8.50
CA GLN A 143 6.10 -3.04 7.65
C GLN A 143 7.13 -4.10 8.08
N ILE A 144 6.71 -5.36 8.00
CA ILE A 144 7.54 -6.53 8.32
C ILE A 144 7.70 -7.34 7.05
N GLY A 145 8.93 -7.68 6.67
CA GLY A 145 9.16 -8.52 5.51
C GLY A 145 10.52 -8.28 4.91
N GLY A 146 10.57 -8.27 3.58
CA GLY A 146 11.80 -8.03 2.87
C GLY A 146 11.66 -8.35 1.41
N GLY A 147 12.78 -8.26 0.72
CA GLY A 147 12.82 -8.48 -0.71
C GLY A 147 14.21 -8.81 -1.19
N GLY A 148 14.26 -9.32 -2.41
CA GLY A 148 15.54 -9.55 -3.03
C GLY A 148 15.43 -10.00 -4.48
N GLY A 149 16.59 -9.98 -5.12
CA GLY A 149 16.71 -10.44 -6.49
C GLY A 149 17.87 -9.81 -7.24
N LEU A 150 18.04 -10.27 -8.47
CA LEU A 150 19.02 -9.81 -9.43
C LEU A 150 18.35 -9.80 -10.80
N LEU A 151 18.29 -8.65 -11.46
CA LEU A 151 17.54 -8.39 -12.70
C LEU A 151 16.01 -8.50 -12.57
N VAL A 152 15.54 -9.48 -11.82
CA VAL A 152 14.17 -9.65 -11.36
C VAL A 152 14.20 -9.53 -9.85
N THR A 153 13.49 -8.54 -9.30
CA THR A 153 13.36 -8.33 -7.86
C THR A 153 11.94 -8.65 -7.41
N ALA A 154 11.79 -9.14 -6.20
CA ALA A 154 10.48 -9.32 -5.57
C ALA A 154 10.57 -8.89 -4.11
N ASP A 155 9.59 -8.10 -3.68
CA ASP A 155 9.44 -7.65 -2.30
C ASP A 155 8.10 -8.11 -1.75
N VAL A 156 8.12 -8.61 -0.52
CA VAL A 156 6.92 -9.00 0.22
C VAL A 156 6.98 -8.37 1.60
N TYR A 157 5.95 -7.58 1.91
CA TYR A 157 5.81 -6.97 3.23
C TYR A 157 4.42 -7.26 3.80
N LEU A 158 4.34 -7.38 5.11
CA LEU A 158 3.10 -7.33 5.87
C LEU A 158 2.99 -5.92 6.45
N ASN A 159 1.80 -5.34 6.44
CA ASN A 159 1.56 -3.97 6.90
C ASN A 159 0.72 -4.01 8.19
N PRO A 160 1.32 -4.07 9.40
CA PRO A 160 0.58 -4.32 10.65
C PRO A 160 -0.46 -3.26 10.96
N ILE A 161 -0.24 -2.02 10.53
CA ILE A 161 -1.24 -0.95 10.71
C ILE A 161 -2.52 -1.28 9.92
N GLU A 162 -2.39 -1.82 8.71
CA GLU A 162 -3.55 -2.21 7.89
C GLU A 162 -4.29 -3.40 8.50
N TRP A 163 -3.61 -4.25 9.27
CA TRP A 163 -4.26 -5.33 10.00
C TRP A 163 -5.15 -4.81 11.12
N VAL A 164 -4.67 -3.77 11.81
CA VAL A 164 -5.45 -3.09 12.85
C VAL A 164 -6.65 -2.40 12.22
N ASP A 165 -6.47 -1.68 11.13
CA ASP A 165 -7.55 -0.99 10.43
C ASP A 165 -8.62 -1.97 9.90
N PHE A 166 -8.20 -3.03 9.18
CA PHE A 166 -9.09 -4.09 8.72
C PHE A 166 -9.91 -4.71 9.85
N GLY A 167 -9.27 -5.00 10.98
CA GLY A 167 -9.92 -5.55 12.17
C GLY A 167 -10.91 -4.58 12.82
N LEU A 168 -10.55 -3.30 12.91
CA LEU A 168 -11.38 -2.25 13.49
C LEU A 168 -12.59 -1.91 12.63
N GLY A 169 -12.51 -2.02 11.30
CA GLY A 169 -13.66 -1.70 10.48
C GLY A 169 -14.77 -2.76 10.50
N PHE A 170 -14.57 -3.94 11.09
CA PHE A 170 -15.70 -4.81 11.51
C PHE A 170 -16.58 -4.16 12.58
N LEU A 171 -16.04 -3.20 13.32
CA LEU A 171 -16.74 -2.37 14.30
C LEU A 171 -17.11 -0.99 13.74
N PHE A 172 -17.00 -0.78 12.42
CA PHE A 172 -17.19 0.51 11.74
C PHE A 172 -16.22 1.61 12.20
N ILE A 173 -15.03 1.23 12.67
CA ILE A 173 -13.96 2.14 13.03
C ILE A 173 -12.92 2.11 11.90
N ASP A 174 -12.74 3.24 11.23
CA ASP A 174 -11.71 3.47 10.21
C ASP A 174 -10.66 4.42 10.81
N ILE A 175 -9.42 3.93 10.97
CA ILE A 175 -8.32 4.73 11.49
C ILE A 175 -7.52 5.38 10.35
N LYS A 176 -7.52 4.75 9.17
CA LYS A 176 -6.82 5.21 7.96
C LYS A 176 -7.56 6.34 7.23
N ASP A 177 -8.85 6.50 7.50
CA ASP A 177 -9.75 7.45 6.84
C ASP A 177 -9.68 7.27 5.32
N ASP A 178 -9.72 6.01 4.89
CA ASP A 178 -9.58 5.64 3.48
C ASP A 178 -10.78 4.85 2.94
N ASP A 179 -11.79 4.53 3.75
CA ASP A 179 -13.02 3.84 3.33
C ASP A 179 -13.62 4.44 2.03
N LEU A 180 -14.09 3.57 1.12
CA LEU A 180 -14.77 4.05 -0.09
C LEU A 180 -16.07 4.77 0.29
N SER A 181 -16.34 5.85 -0.45
CA SER A 181 -17.57 6.63 -0.43
C SER A 181 -18.17 6.68 -1.84
N PHE A 182 -19.40 7.19 -1.98
CA PHE A 182 -20.00 7.35 -3.30
C PHE A 182 -19.27 8.37 -4.18
N GLU A 183 -18.48 9.29 -3.59
CA GLU A 183 -17.67 10.24 -4.34
C GLU A 183 -16.54 9.56 -5.12
N ASN A 184 -16.04 8.40 -4.64
CA ASN A 184 -14.99 7.66 -5.31
C ASN A 184 -15.41 7.06 -6.68
N PHE A 185 -16.71 7.09 -6.99
CA PHE A 185 -17.28 6.53 -8.23
C PHE A 185 -17.82 7.59 -9.20
N GLN A 186 -17.67 8.88 -8.88
CA GLN A 186 -18.00 10.00 -9.78
C GLN A 186 -16.81 10.37 -10.66
#